data_AF-A0A7V7WVB3-F1
#
_entry.id   AF-A0A7V7WVB3-F1
#
_cell.length_a   1.000
_cell.length_b   1.000
_cell.length_c   1.000
_cell.angle_alpha   90.00
_cell.angle_beta   90.00
_cell.angle_gamma   90.00
#
_symmetry.space_group_name_H-M   'P 1'
#
loop_
_entity.id
_entity.type
_entity.pdbx_description
1 polymer ?
#
loop_
_entity_poly.entity_id
_entity_poly.type
_entity_poly.pdbx_seq_one_letter_code
_entity_poly.pdbx_strand_id
1 'polypeptide(L)'
;MLPEFAHGDVIVIEPDGALHDGSFVLAYVGDEWLFRQLARDADGWRLRALNAAYPEQRLSDLAAVRGVVIQKAVPGRRRLSKRYV
;
A
#
# COMPACT_ATOMS: atom_id res chain seq x y z
N MET A 1 7.04 -0.92 -5.40
CA MET A 1 6.75 -1.80 -4.25
C MET A 1 7.29 -3.22 -4.45
N LEU A 2 8.42 -3.35 -5.16
CA LEU A 2 9.18 -4.61 -5.21
C LEU A 2 9.70 -4.96 -3.81
N PRO A 3 9.87 -6.25 -3.48
CA PRO A 3 9.65 -7.39 -4.38
C PRO A 3 8.18 -7.84 -4.50
N GLU A 4 7.29 -7.41 -3.60
CA GLU A 4 5.92 -7.93 -3.54
C GLU A 4 5.06 -7.52 -4.74
N PHE A 5 5.23 -6.28 -5.25
CA PHE A 5 4.47 -5.76 -6.39
C PHE A 5 5.43 -5.29 -7.48
N ALA A 6 5.33 -5.93 -8.65
CA ALA A 6 6.11 -5.58 -9.83
C ALA A 6 5.38 -4.55 -10.69
N HIS A 7 6.14 -3.86 -11.54
CA HIS A 7 5.53 -3.00 -12.55
C HIS A 7 4.63 -3.85 -13.48
N GLY A 8 3.43 -3.34 -13.76
CA GLY A 8 2.41 -4.04 -14.55
C GLY A 8 1.46 -4.94 -13.75
N ASP A 9 1.70 -5.15 -12.45
CA ASP A 9 0.72 -5.78 -11.57
C ASP A 9 -0.51 -4.88 -11.42
N VAL A 10 -1.70 -5.49 -11.43
CA VAL A 10 -2.97 -4.82 -11.15
C VAL A 10 -3.31 -5.00 -9.69
N ILE A 11 -3.57 -3.90 -8.98
CA ILE A 11 -4.01 -3.92 -7.58
C ILE A 11 -5.49 -3.55 -7.47
N VAL A 12 -6.20 -4.24 -6.59
CA VAL A 12 -7.59 -3.95 -6.25
C VAL A 12 -7.61 -3.28 -4.88
N ILE A 13 -8.26 -2.13 -4.82
CA ILE A 13 -8.29 -1.27 -3.64
C ILE A 13 -9.73 -1.25 -3.12
N GLU A 14 -9.88 -1.50 -1.82
CA GLU A 14 -11.13 -1.32 -1.09
C GLU A 14 -11.05 0.00 -0.31
N PRO A 15 -11.85 1.02 -0.69
CA PRO A 15 -11.78 2.35 -0.07
C PRO A 15 -12.08 2.34 1.43
N ASP A 16 -13.10 1.57 1.84
CA ASP A 16 -13.58 1.50 3.22
C ASP A 16 -12.96 0.31 4.00
N GLY A 17 -11.94 -0.33 3.44
CA GLY A 17 -11.32 -1.49 4.06
C GLY A 17 -10.55 -1.10 5.32
N ALA A 18 -10.51 -2.02 6.28
CA ALA A 18 -9.91 -1.76 7.57
C ALA A 18 -8.38 -1.57 7.47
N LEU A 19 -7.86 -0.51 8.09
CA LEU A 19 -6.45 -0.17 8.08
C LEU A 19 -5.73 -0.84 9.24
N HIS A 20 -4.73 -1.67 8.93
CA HIS A 20 -3.95 -2.40 9.92
C HIS A 20 -2.46 -2.14 9.72
N ASP A 21 -1.67 -2.39 10.76
CA ASP A 21 -0.22 -2.40 10.61
C ASP A 21 0.19 -3.49 9.59
N GLY A 22 1.03 -3.12 8.63
CA GLY A 22 1.46 -3.98 7.53
C GLY A 22 0.51 -4.01 6.33
N SER A 23 -0.67 -3.36 6.38
CA SER A 23 -1.57 -3.25 5.24
C SER A 23 -0.91 -2.53 4.06
N PHE A 24 -1.15 -2.98 2.84
CA PHE A 24 -0.79 -2.23 1.64
C PHE A 24 -1.88 -1.20 1.34
N VAL A 25 -1.52 0.05 1.09
CA VAL A 25 -2.49 1.15 0.97
C VAL A 25 -2.20 2.05 -0.22
N LEU A 26 -3.26 2.65 -0.75
CA LEU A 26 -3.17 3.81 -1.62
C LEU A 26 -3.41 5.06 -0.78
N ALA A 27 -2.48 6.00 -0.82
CA ALA A 27 -2.57 7.27 -0.10
C ALA A 27 -2.41 8.44 -1.07
N TYR A 28 -3.02 9.57 -0.74
CA TYR A 28 -2.87 10.84 -1.44
C TYR A 28 -2.25 11.86 -0.50
N VAL A 29 -0.97 12.20 -0.73
CA VAL A 29 -0.15 13.02 0.17
C VAL A 29 0.57 14.08 -0.66
N GLY A 30 0.43 15.36 -0.29
CA GLY A 30 1.12 16.45 -0.98
C GLY A 30 0.85 16.50 -2.48
N ASP A 31 -0.41 16.28 -2.86
CA ASP A 31 -0.89 16.19 -4.25
C ASP A 31 -0.36 15.00 -5.08
N GLU A 32 0.34 14.05 -4.46
CA GLU A 32 0.86 12.84 -5.10
C GLU A 32 0.15 11.56 -4.61
N TRP A 33 -0.09 10.64 -5.53
CA TRP A 33 -0.56 9.30 -5.21
C TRP A 33 0.60 8.37 -4.84
N LEU A 34 0.57 7.84 -3.62
CA LEU A 34 1.57 6.93 -3.10
C LEU A 34 0.97 5.55 -2.87
N PHE A 35 1.61 4.54 -3.47
CA PHE A 35 1.37 3.14 -3.15
C PHE A 35 2.46 2.61 -2.22
N ARG A 36 2.11 2.35 -0.95
CA ARG A 36 3.05 2.01 0.13
C ARG A 36 2.44 0.99 1.08
N GLN A 37 3.26 0.47 1.99
CA GLN A 37 2.79 -0.30 3.14
C GLN A 37 2.58 0.64 4.32
N LEU A 38 1.41 0.56 4.96
CA LEU A 38 1.15 1.23 6.21
C LEU A 38 1.93 0.53 7.32
N ALA A 39 2.69 1.30 8.10
CA ALA A 39 3.45 0.81 9.25
C ALA A 39 3.17 1.67 10.47
N ARG A 40 3.01 1.04 11.63
CA ARG A 40 2.87 1.70 12.93
C ARG A 40 4.18 1.61 13.71
N ASP A 41 4.55 2.70 14.37
CA ASP A 41 5.59 2.72 15.41
C ASP A 41 5.07 3.43 16.68
N ALA A 42 5.98 3.66 17.62
CA ALA A 42 5.70 4.41 18.85
C ALA A 42 5.29 5.87 18.59
N ASP A 43 5.72 6.46 17.48
CA ASP A 43 5.50 7.87 17.12
C ASP A 43 4.26 8.06 16.25
N GLY A 44 3.68 7.00 15.69
CA GLY A 44 2.42 7.03 14.95
C GLY A 44 2.41 6.15 13.72
N TRP A 45 1.82 6.67 12.63
CA TRP A 45 1.69 5.97 11.36
C TRP A 45 2.68 6.51 10.32
N ARG A 46 3.19 5.61 9.48
CA ARG A 46 4.04 5.95 8.34
C ARG A 46 3.74 5.09 7.13
N LEU A 47 4.05 5.62 5.97
CA LEU A 47 4.03 4.94 4.68
C LEU A 47 5.43 4.45 4.35
N ARG A 48 5.62 3.14 4.37
CA ARG A 48 6.89 2.48 4.08
C ARG A 48 6.92 1.91 2.66
N ALA A 49 8.01 2.16 1.95
CA ALA A 49 8.32 1.44 0.74
C ALA A 49 8.93 0.07 1.08
N LEU A 50 8.53 -0.99 0.38
CA LEU A 50 9.23 -2.30 0.51
C LEU A 50 10.64 -2.28 -0.09
N ASN A 51 10.87 -1.39 -1.06
CA ASN A 51 12.20 -1.15 -1.61
C ASN A 51 12.85 -0.01 -0.83
N ALA A 52 13.94 -0.31 -0.12
CA ALA A 52 14.70 0.63 0.72
C ALA A 52 15.31 1.81 -0.06
N ALA A 53 15.34 1.75 -1.39
CA ALA A 53 15.77 2.88 -2.23
C ALA A 53 14.81 4.09 -2.16
N TYR A 54 13.59 3.91 -1.63
CA TYR A 54 12.61 4.98 -1.47
C TYR A 54 12.41 5.30 0.01
N PRO A 55 12.37 6.60 0.38
CA PRO A 55 12.21 7.00 1.76
C PRO A 55 10.82 6.64 2.31
N GLU A 56 10.76 6.47 3.62
CA GLU A 56 9.49 6.38 4.34
C GLU A 56 8.89 7.78 4.53
N GLN A 57 7.56 7.86 4.50
CA GLN A 57 6.82 9.11 4.69
C GLN A 57 5.99 9.02 5.97
N ARG A 58 6.26 9.88 6.96
CA ARG A 58 5.40 9.98 8.16
C ARG A 58 4.04 10.56 7.79
N LEU A 59 3.00 10.05 8.45
CA LEU A 59 1.63 10.54 8.36
C LEU A 59 1.26 11.19 9.70
N SER A 60 0.64 12.39 9.64
CA SER A 60 0.03 13.02 10.81
C SER A 60 -1.20 12.25 11.30
N ASP A 61 -1.97 11.72 10.36
CA ASP A 61 -3.17 10.92 10.57
C ASP A 61 -3.43 10.00 9.35
N LEU A 62 -4.50 9.21 9.42
CA LEU A 62 -4.88 8.28 8.35
C LEU A 62 -5.80 8.88 7.28
N ALA A 63 -6.16 10.17 7.34
CA ALA A 63 -7.10 10.79 6.41
C ALA A 63 -6.55 10.88 4.97
N ALA A 64 -5.22 10.85 4.83
CA ALA A 64 -4.56 10.77 3.54
C ALA A 64 -4.69 9.38 2.88
N VAL A 65 -5.01 8.33 3.64
CA VAL A 65 -5.20 6.97 3.12
C VAL A 65 -6.57 6.89 2.44
N ARG A 66 -6.58 6.44 1.19
CA ARG A 66 -7.78 6.37 0.34
C ARG A 66 -8.33 4.96 0.16
N GLY A 67 -7.61 3.96 0.66
CA GLY A 67 -8.06 2.58 0.68
C GLY A 67 -6.94 1.58 0.91
N VAL A 68 -7.33 0.34 1.19
CA VAL A 68 -6.43 -0.78 1.40
C VAL A 68 -6.39 -1.66 0.15
N VAL A 69 -5.23 -2.17 -0.20
CA VAL A 69 -5.06 -3.15 -1.28
C VAL A 69 -5.48 -4.51 -0.76
N ILE A 70 -6.56 -5.04 -1.32
CA ILE A 70 -7.13 -6.34 -0.93
C ILE A 70 -6.64 -7.48 -1.83
N GLN A 71 -6.21 -7.15 -3.05
CA GLN A 71 -5.77 -8.13 -4.03
C GLN A 71 -4.71 -7.56 -4.98
N LYS A 72 -3.81 -8.43 -5.43
CA LYS A 72 -2.90 -8.24 -6.56
C LYS A 72 -3.20 -9.28 -7.64
N ALA A 73 -3.15 -8.89 -8.90
CA ALA A 73 -3.29 -9.76 -10.05
C ALA A 73 -2.18 -9.50 -11.08
N VAL A 74 -1.71 -10.57 -11.71
CA VAL A 74 -0.75 -10.50 -12.82
C VAL A 74 -1.52 -10.71 -14.14
N PRO A 75 -1.56 -9.73 -15.05
CA PRO A 75 -2.27 -9.88 -16.32
C PRO A 75 -1.87 -11.15 -17.08
N GLY A 76 -2.86 -11.88 -17.60
CA GLY A 76 -2.65 -13.15 -18.30
C GLY A 76 -2.20 -14.33 -17.42
N ARG A 77 -1.99 -14.13 -16.11
CA ARG A 77 -1.51 -15.18 -15.18
C ARG A 77 -2.35 -15.25 -13.92
N ARG A 78 -3.62 -15.65 -14.05
CA ARG A 78 -4.61 -15.73 -12.95
C ARG A 78 -4.07 -16.47 -11.71
N ARG A 79 -3.29 -17.55 -11.90
CA ARG A 79 -2.70 -18.37 -10.82
C ARG A 79 -1.70 -17.63 -9.93
N LEU A 80 -1.18 -16.48 -10.37
CA LEU A 80 -0.25 -15.63 -9.60
C LEU A 80 -0.96 -14.53 -8.80
N SER A 81 -2.29 -14.47 -8.83
CA SER A 81 -3.05 -13.49 -8.05
C SER A 81 -2.97 -13.82 -6.56
N LYS A 82 -2.89 -12.79 -5.72
CA LYS A 82 -2.77 -12.91 -4.26
C LYS A 82 -3.76 -11.98 -3.57
N ARG A 83 -4.35 -12.43 -2.45
CA ARG A 83 -5.20 -11.63 -1.56
C ARG A 83 -4.44 -11.27 -0.28
N TYR A 84 -4.77 -10.13 0.31
CA TYR A 84 -4.06 -9.57 1.47
C TYR A 84 -4.94 -9.31 2.70
N VAL A 85 -6.26 -9.49 2.56
CA VAL A 85 -7.28 -9.49 3.62
C VAL A 85 -7.99 -10.83 3.68
#